data_AF-A0A6G1YRY5-F1
#
_entry.id   AF-A0A6G1YRY5-F1
#
_cell.length_a   1.000
_cell.length_b   1.000
_cell.length_c   1.000
_cell.angle_alpha   90.00
_cell.angle_beta   90.00
_cell.angle_gamma   90.00
#
_symmetry.space_group_name_H-M   'P 1'
#
loop_
_entity.id
_entity.type
_entity.pdbx_description
1 polymer ?
#
loop_
_entity_poly.entity_id
_entity_poly.type
_entity_poly.pdbx_seq_one_letter_code
_entity_poly.pdbx_strand_id
1 'polypeptide(L)' 'MTMEDPRINNLLDLLGHSSLYPPQQQAVSHGLLEGKNLLVTTPTASGKTLIAIMAAIKAIEKGMKVFYLTPLRALAME' A
#
# COMPACT_ATOMS: atom_id res chain seq x y z
N MET A 1 5.65 15.69 -0.35
CA MET A 1 4.46 15.59 -1.24
C MET A 1 4.22 14.10 -1.43
N THR A 2 3.30 13.41 -0.75
CA THR A 2 2.17 13.80 0.10
C THR A 2 2.02 12.76 1.23
N MET A 3 2.22 13.18 2.49
CA MET A 3 1.74 12.47 3.70
C MET A 3 0.43 13.10 4.22
N GLU A 4 -0.31 13.77 3.34
CA GLU A 4 -1.51 14.53 3.71
C GLU A 4 -2.81 13.73 3.48
N ASP A 5 -2.74 12.48 3.02
CA ASP A 5 -3.97 11.69 2.90
C ASP A 5 -4.39 11.17 4.28
N PRO A 6 -5.47 11.70 4.87
CA PRO A 6 -5.89 11.33 6.23
C PRO A 6 -6.22 9.84 6.33
N ARG A 7 -6.57 9.17 5.24
CA ARG A 7 -6.86 7.73 5.24
C ARG A 7 -5.60 6.89 5.40
N ILE A 8 -4.49 7.31 4.81
CA ILE A 8 -3.20 6.63 4.96
C ILE A 8 -2.68 6.84 6.38
N ASN A 9 -2.80 8.05 6.94
CA ASN A 9 -2.40 8.31 8.32
C ASN A 9 -3.27 7.50 9.32
N ASN A 10 -4.59 7.48 9.14
CA ASN A 10 -5.48 6.65 9.94
C ASN A 10 -5.15 5.15 9.84
N LEU A 11 -4.76 4.68 8.66
CA LEU A 11 -4.32 3.29 8.46
C LEU A 11 -3.03 3.00 9.25
N LEU A 12 -2.07 3.92 9.24
CA LEU A 12 -0.83 3.77 10.01
C LEU A 12 -1.11 3.72 11.51
N ASP A 13 -1.97 4.62 12.01
CA ASP A 13 -2.38 4.65 13.41
C ASP A 13 -3.09 3.35 13.80
N LEU A 14 -4.00 2.84 12.96
CA LEU A 14 -4.71 1.58 13.17
C LEU A 14 -3.76 0.38 13.27
N LEU A 15 -2.67 0.39 12.49
CA LEU A 15 -1.66 -0.65 12.49
C LEU A 15 -0.59 -0.45 13.58
N GLY A 16 -0.68 0.61 14.38
CA GLY A 16 0.30 0.94 15.43
C GLY A 16 1.66 1.35 14.86
N HIS A 17 1.68 2.00 13.69
CA HIS A 17 2.88 2.49 13.04
C HIS A 17 2.92 4.02 13.05
N SER A 18 4.00 4.60 13.58
CA SER A 18 4.20 6.05 13.59
C SER A 18 4.66 6.61 12.23
N SER A 19 5.18 5.75 11.37
CA SER A 19 5.77 6.13 10.08
C SER A 19 5.90 4.94 9.14
N LEU A 20 5.97 5.22 7.85
CA LEU A 20 6.31 4.22 6.84
C LEU A 20 7.75 3.71 6.99
N TYR A 21 7.95 2.41 6.80
CA TYR A 21 9.28 1.80 6.70
C TYR A 21 9.97 2.16 5.38
N PRO A 22 11.31 2.03 5.29
CA PRO A 22 12.06 2.48 4.11
C PRO A 22 11.54 1.96 2.76
N PRO A 23 11.18 0.66 2.60
CA PRO A 23 10.66 0.18 1.32
C PRO A 23 9.30 0.78 0.95
N GLN A 24 8.48 1.13 1.94
CA GLN A 24 7.17 1.75 1.73
C GLN A 24 7.32 3.22 1.34
N GLN A 25 8.24 3.95 2.00
CA GLN A 25 8.60 5.31 1.62
C GLN A 25 9.14 5.37 0.19
N GLN A 26 9.99 4.41 -0.17
CA GLN A 26 10.48 4.28 -1.54
C GLN A 26 9.34 4.03 -2.53
N ALA A 27 8.38 3.15 -2.22
CA ALA A 27 7.24 2.95 -3.11
C ALA A 27 6.47 4.26 -3.35
N VAL A 28 6.20 5.04 -2.29
CA VAL A 28 5.56 6.36 -2.41
C VAL A 28 6.41 7.29 -3.28
N SER A 29 7.71 7.41 -3.03
CA SER A 29 8.58 8.29 -3.82
C SER A 29 8.67 7.90 -5.30
N HIS A 30 8.43 6.63 -5.63
CA HIS A 30 8.45 6.13 -7.01
C HIS A 30 7.13 6.29 -7.75
N GLY A 31 6.09 6.83 -7.12
CA GLY A 31 4.83 7.14 -7.81
C GLY A 31 3.62 6.30 -7.39
N LEU A 32 3.68 5.59 -6.25
CA LEU A 32 2.61 4.68 -5.81
C LEU A 32 1.26 5.41 -5.72
N LEU A 33 1.23 6.62 -5.13
CA LEU A 33 0.01 7.38 -4.88
C LEU A 33 -0.44 8.19 -6.11
N GLU A 34 0.45 8.35 -7.08
CA GLU A 34 0.23 8.96 -8.37
C GLU A 34 -0.40 7.96 -9.37
N GLY A 35 -0.44 6.67 -9.02
CA GLY A 35 -0.98 5.60 -9.86
C GLY A 35 0.02 5.06 -10.87
N LYS A 36 1.33 5.20 -10.62
CA LYS A 36 2.36 4.57 -11.47
C LYS A 36 2.42 3.07 -11.20
N ASN A 37 2.76 2.30 -12.23
CA ASN A 37 3.00 0.87 -12.10
C ASN A 37 4.35 0.64 -11.40
N LEU A 38 4.37 -0.18 -10.35
CA LEU A 38 5.56 -0.48 -9.57
C LEU A 38 5.79 -1.99 -9.44
N LEU A 39 7.05 -2.41 -9.59
CA LEU A 39 7.52 -3.74 -9.19
C LEU A 39 8.27 -3.60 -7.86
N VAL A 40 7.79 -4.28 -6.83
CA VAL A 40 8.34 -4.16 -5.46
C VAL A 40 9.02 -5.46 -5.07
N THR A 41 10.34 -5.42 -4.91
CA THR A 41 11.17 -6.58 -4.54
C THR A 41 11.69 -6.43 -3.12
N THR A 42 10.95 -6.96 -2.15
CA THR A 42 11.31 -6.87 -0.74
C THR A 42 11.02 -8.17 0.01
N PRO A 43 11.67 -8.46 1.16
CA PRO A 43 11.36 -9.64 1.98
C PRO A 43 9.90 -9.66 2.50
N THR A 44 9.35 -10.84 2.82
CA THR A 44 7.93 -10.99 3.24
C THR A 44 7.57 -10.14 4.45
N ALA A 45 8.45 -10.05 5.45
CA ALA A 45 8.22 -9.26 6.66
C ALA A 45 8.38 -7.74 6.49
N SER A 46 8.72 -7.23 5.29
CA SER A 46 9.11 -5.82 5.12
C SER A 46 7.97 -4.90 4.66
N GLY A 47 6.71 -5.32 4.79
CA GLY A 47 5.57 -4.44 4.62
C GLY A 47 5.04 -4.26 3.19
N LYS A 48 5.17 -5.26 2.31
CA LYS A 48 4.58 -5.27 0.95
C LYS A 48 3.07 -5.12 0.95
N THR A 49 2.40 -5.78 1.89
CA THR A 49 0.94 -5.71 2.03
C THR A 49 0.48 -4.26 2.23
N LEU A 50 1.17 -3.49 3.07
CA LEU A 50 0.83 -2.09 3.29
C LEU A 50 1.00 -1.24 2.02
N ILE A 51 2.03 -1.50 1.20
CA ILE A 51 2.22 -0.84 -0.10
C ILE A 51 1.01 -1.10 -1.01
N ALA A 52 0.55 -2.35 -1.10
CA ALA A 52 -0.61 -2.71 -1.89
C ALA A 52 -1.90 -2.06 -1.36
N ILE A 53 -2.09 -2.03 -0.03
CA ILE A 53 -3.25 -1.37 0.61
C ILE A 53 -3.26 0.13 0.33
N MET A 54 -2.12 0.83 0.41
CA MET A 54 -2.04 2.26 0.10
C MET A 54 -2.43 2.54 -1.36
N ALA A 55 -1.96 1.72 -2.31
CA ALA A 55 -2.37 1.82 -3.71
C ALA A 55 -3.86 1.55 -3.89
N ALA A 56 -4.39 0.54 -3.19
CA ALA A 56 -5.80 0.17 -3.24
C ALA A 56 -6.70 1.30 -2.71
N ILE A 57 -6.35 1.88 -1.56
CA ILE A 57 -7.02 3.05 -1.01
C ILE A 57 -7.05 4.12 -2.09
N LYS A 58 -5.90 4.50 -2.65
CA LYS A 58 -5.82 5.59 -3.63
C LYS A 58 -6.65 5.33 -4.90
N ALA A 59 -6.75 4.08 -5.33
CA ALA A 59 -7.59 3.69 -6.44
C ALA A 59 -9.09 3.84 -6.11
N ILE A 60 -9.51 3.41 -4.94
CA ILE A 60 -10.90 3.51 -4.46
C ILE A 60 -11.34 4.97 -4.34
N GLU A 61 -10.45 5.87 -3.91
CA GLU A 61 -10.75 7.32 -3.85
C GLU A 61 -11.12 7.91 -5.21
N LYS A 62 -10.53 7.36 -6.28
CA LYS A 62 -10.81 7.77 -7.66
C LYS A 62 -12.05 7.06 -8.21
N GLY A 63 -12.82 6.34 -7.38
CA GLY A 63 -13.99 5.56 -7.79
C GLY A 63 -13.63 4.29 -8.57
N MET A 64 -12.37 3.82 -8.49
CA MET A 64 -11.92 2.64 -9.21
C MET A 64 -12.12 1.36 -8.40
N LYS A 65 -12.17 0.23 -9.09
CA LYS A 65 -12.16 -1.10 -8.47
C LYS A 65 -10.72 -1.60 -8.35
N VAL A 66 -10.47 -2.43 -7.33
CA VAL A 66 -9.14 -3.00 -7.05
C VAL A 66 -9.22 -4.52 -7.10
N PHE A 67 -8.27 -5.15 -7.78
CA PHE A 67 -8.06 -6.59 -7.74
C PHE A 67 -6.78 -6.88 -6.95
N TYR A 68 -6.92 -7.62 -5.85
CA TYR A 68 -5.79 -8.13 -5.08
C TYR A 68 -5.64 -9.62 -5.39
N LEU A 69 -4.54 -9.97 -6.06
CA LEU A 69 -4.30 -11.33 -6.54
C LEU A 69 -3.33 -12.04 -5.61
N THR A 70 -3.70 -13.24 -5.18
CA THR A 70 -2.85 -14.14 -4.41
C THR A 70 -2.53 -15.38 -5.26
N PRO A 71 -1.37 -16.03 -5.06
CA PRO A 71 -0.97 -17.18 -5.86
C PRO A 71 -1.83 -18.43 -5.60
N LEU A 72 -2.43 -18.53 -4.41
CA LEU A 72 -3.26 -19.66 -4.00
C LEU A 72 -4.59 -19.15 -3.46
N ARG A 73 -5.67 -19.88 -3.76
CA ARG A 73 -7.02 -19.60 -3.24
C ARG A 73 -7.05 -19.56 -1.72
N ALA A 74 -6.28 -20.42 -1.05
CA ALA A 74 -6.22 -20.46 0.42
C ALA A 74 -5.76 -19.12 1.03
N LEU A 75 -4.86 -18.40 0.35
CA LEU A 75 -4.32 -17.11 0.82
C LEU A 75 -5.24 -15.93 0.52
N ALA A 76 -6.30 -16.11 -0.29
CA ALA A 76 -7.26 -15.05 -0.55
C ALA A 76 -8.21 -14.78 0.64
N MET A 77 -8.19 -15.66 1.65
CA MET A 77 -9.04 -15.58 2.84
C MET A 77 -8.27 -15.16 4.09
N GLU A 78 -6.96 -14.89 3.99
CA GLU A 78 -6.12 -14.38 5.09
C GLU A 78 -6.32 -12.89 5.33
#